data_AF-A0A535S1G8-F1
#
_entry.id   AF-A0A535S1G8-F1
#
_cell.length_a   1.000
_cell.length_b   1.000
_cell.length_c   1.000
_cell.angle_alpha   90.00
_cell.angle_beta   90.00
_cell.angle_gamma   90.00
#
_symmetry.space_group_name_H-M   'P 1'
#
loop_
_entity.id
_entity.type
_entity.pdbx_description
1 polymer ?
#
loop_
_entity_poly.entity_id
_entity_poly.type
_entity_poly.pdbx_seq_one_letter_code
_entity_poly.pdbx_strand_id
1 'polypeptide(L)'
;MEYIHYHSEPELRDPVVIAAFGGWNDAADSATTAIKFLIDRWKPTKLAEFDIEDFFVFSETRPTIKYVDGIQRTIVWPSCQFLAHKTPDLSHDIILYLGAE
;
A
#
# COMPACT_ATOMS: atom_id res chain seq x y z
N MET A 1 -3.61 16.56 14.40
CA MET A 1 -4.20 15.75 13.34
C MET A 1 -3.28 14.57 13.15
N GLU A 2 -3.82 13.36 13.23
CA GLU A 2 -3.06 12.12 13.13
C GLU A 2 -3.13 11.67 11.67
N TYR A 3 -2.03 11.83 10.93
CA TYR A 3 -1.99 11.59 9.49
C TYR A 3 -1.88 10.11 9.12
N ILE A 4 -1.74 9.23 10.12
CA ILE A 4 -1.51 7.80 9.93
C ILE A 4 -2.56 7.05 10.75
N HIS A 5 -3.32 6.19 10.08
CA HIS A 5 -4.24 5.28 10.73
C HIS A 5 -3.58 3.91 10.89
N TYR A 6 -3.28 3.54 12.13
CA TYR A 6 -2.76 2.22 12.47
C TYR A 6 -3.90 1.20 12.56
N HIS A 7 -3.72 0.04 11.93
CA HIS A 7 -4.64 -1.10 12.01
C HIS A 7 -4.09 -2.23 12.87
N SER A 8 -2.77 -2.36 12.94
CA SER A 8 -2.10 -3.35 13.79
C SER A 8 -0.71 -2.88 14.17
N GLU A 9 -0.23 -3.36 15.32
CA GLU A 9 1.12 -3.11 15.82
C GLU A 9 1.84 -4.46 16.02
N PRO A 10 2.29 -5.12 14.94
CA PRO A 10 2.99 -6.38 15.07
C PRO A 10 4.39 -6.15 15.66
N GLU A 11 4.80 -7.00 16.60
CA GLU A 11 6.22 -7.10 16.97
C GLU A 11 7.02 -7.71 15.81
N LEU A 12 7.88 -6.91 15.19
CA LEU A 12 8.74 -7.33 14.07
C LEU A 12 10.20 -7.40 14.52
N ARG A 13 10.91 -8.42 14.04
CA ARG A 13 12.34 -8.62 14.28
C ARG A 13 13.15 -7.89 13.22
N ASP A 14 13.83 -6.83 13.65
CA ASP A 14 14.77 -6.02 12.85
C ASP A 14 14.21 -5.67 11.45
N PRO A 15 13.06 -4.99 11.38
CA PRO A 15 12.32 -4.86 10.14
C PRO A 15 13.01 -3.92 9.13
N VAL A 16 12.96 -4.31 7.85
CA VAL A 16 13.35 -3.44 6.73
C VAL A 16 12.13 -3.00 5.94
N VAL A 17 12.17 -1.76 5.43
CA VAL A 17 11.11 -1.20 4.59
C VAL A 17 11.49 -1.31 3.12
N ILE A 18 10.58 -1.86 2.31
CA ILE A 18 10.64 -1.82 0.85
C ILE A 18 9.50 -0.93 0.37
N ALA A 19 9.82 0.18 -0.29
CA ALA A 19 8.86 1.20 -0.67
C ALA A 19 8.74 1.33 -2.19
N ALA A 20 7.51 1.41 -2.69
CA ALA A 20 7.20 1.78 -4.06
C ALA A 20 6.17 2.90 -4.07
N PHE A 21 6.50 3.95 -4.82
CA PHE A 21 5.64 5.07 -5.11
C PHE A 21 5.22 4.93 -6.56
N GLY A 22 3.91 4.87 -6.82
CA GLY A 22 3.35 4.89 -8.16
C GLY A 22 3.20 6.33 -8.65
N GLY A 23 3.47 6.56 -9.93
CA GLY A 23 3.44 7.91 -10.49
C GLY A 23 4.60 8.14 -11.44
N TRP A 24 5.19 9.34 -11.39
CA TRP A 24 6.21 9.76 -12.34
C TRP A 24 7.50 8.95 -12.20
N ASN A 25 7.86 8.57 -10.98
CA ASN A 25 9.05 7.79 -10.66
C ASN A 25 8.92 6.29 -10.99
N ASP A 26 7.74 5.80 -11.39
CA ASP A 26 7.47 4.37 -11.60
C ASP A 26 7.25 4.01 -13.07
N ALA A 27 8.33 4.09 -13.86
CA ALA A 27 8.28 3.77 -15.28
C ALA A 27 7.78 2.34 -15.52
N ALA A 28 6.75 2.21 -16.36
CA ALA A 28 6.08 0.94 -16.67
C ALA A 28 5.56 0.18 -15.43
N ASP A 29 5.21 0.91 -14.36
CA ASP A 29 4.76 0.36 -13.08
C ASP A 29 5.75 -0.65 -12.46
N SER A 30 7.05 -0.53 -12.76
CA SER A 30 8.05 -1.53 -12.39
C SER A 30 8.15 -1.75 -10.87
N ALA A 31 8.27 -0.67 -10.09
CA ALA A 31 8.40 -0.72 -8.64
C ALA A 31 7.08 -1.13 -7.98
N THR A 32 5.95 -0.54 -8.39
CA THR A 32 4.66 -0.91 -7.80
C THR A 32 4.27 -2.35 -8.15
N THR A 33 4.61 -2.84 -9.35
CA THR A 33 4.42 -4.25 -9.73
C THR A 33 5.28 -5.19 -8.89
N ALA A 34 6.53 -4.83 -8.61
CA ALA A 34 7.39 -5.64 -7.74
C ALA A 34 6.79 -5.80 -6.33
N ILE A 35 6.31 -4.71 -5.72
CA ILE A 35 5.65 -4.79 -4.41
C ILE A 35 4.32 -5.52 -4.47
N LYS A 36 3.49 -5.30 -5.51
CA LYS A 36 2.24 -6.05 -5.71
C LYS A 36 2.51 -7.55 -5.79
N PHE A 37 3.57 -7.96 -6.49
CA PHE A 37 4.00 -9.36 -6.55
C PHE A 37 4.37 -9.91 -5.16
N LEU A 38 5.11 -9.15 -4.34
CA LEU A 38 5.45 -9.55 -2.98
C LEU A 38 4.21 -9.66 -2.08
N ILE A 39 3.28 -8.70 -2.17
CA ILE A 39 1.99 -8.73 -1.47
C ILE A 39 1.23 -10.00 -1.85
N ASP A 40 1.18 -10.33 -3.13
CA ASP A 40 0.50 -11.53 -3.60
C ASP A 40 1.14 -12.83 -3.11
N ARG A 41 2.48 -12.86 -3.06
CA ARG A 41 3.25 -14.05 -2.66
C ARG A 41 3.26 -14.29 -1.15
N TRP A 42 3.28 -13.23 -0.35
CA TRP A 42 3.47 -13.28 1.10
C TRP A 42 2.19 -13.06 1.89
N LYS A 43 1.14 -12.49 1.27
CA LYS A 43 -0.13 -12.14 1.93
C LYS A 43 0.10 -11.40 3.26
N PRO A 44 0.87 -10.29 3.24
CA PRO A 44 1.20 -9.52 4.44
C PRO A 44 -0.05 -8.92 5.08
N THR A 45 0.05 -8.56 6.36
CA THR A 45 -1.06 -7.95 7.10
C THR A 45 -0.94 -6.42 7.08
N LYS A 46 -2.06 -5.73 6.93
CA LYS A 46 -2.09 -4.25 6.92
C LYS A 46 -1.67 -3.71 8.30
N LEU A 47 -0.64 -2.88 8.30
CA LEU A 47 -0.06 -2.26 9.49
C LEU A 47 -0.66 -0.87 9.70
N ALA A 48 -0.60 -0.04 8.67
CA ALA A 48 -1.14 1.33 8.71
C ALA A 48 -1.46 1.86 7.30
N GLU A 49 -2.12 3.00 7.24
CA GLU A 49 -2.29 3.79 6.02
C GLU A 49 -2.23 5.29 6.33
N PHE A 50 -1.91 6.10 5.32
CA PHE A 50 -2.03 7.56 5.43
C PHE A 50 -3.48 8.01 5.21
N ASP A 51 -3.90 9.04 5.94
CA ASP A 51 -5.12 9.79 5.61
C ASP A 51 -4.91 10.55 4.31
N ILE A 52 -5.54 10.09 3.23
CA ILE A 52 -5.33 10.60 1.88
C ILE A 52 -5.92 12.00 1.65
N GLU A 53 -6.85 12.47 2.50
CA GLU A 53 -7.54 13.75 2.27
C GLU A 53 -6.58 14.94 2.28
N ASP A 54 -5.54 14.87 3.11
CA ASP A 54 -4.55 15.93 3.26
C ASP A 54 -3.39 15.85 2.23
N PHE A 55 -3.25 14.73 1.53
CA PHE A 55 -2.11 14.47 0.63
C PHE A 55 -2.47 14.41 -0.85
N PHE A 56 -3.74 14.22 -1.20
CA PHE A 56 -4.15 14.07 -2.60
C PHE A 56 -5.06 15.18 -3.10
N VAL A 57 -4.70 15.73 -4.26
CA VAL A 57 -5.60 16.56 -5.07
C VAL A 57 -6.44 15.62 -5.95
N PHE A 58 -7.67 15.29 -5.54
CA PHE A 58 -8.49 14.29 -6.23
C PHE A 58 -8.96 14.68 -7.64
N SER A 59 -8.81 15.95 -8.05
CA SER A 59 -9.00 16.36 -9.43
C SER A 59 -7.88 15.89 -10.37
N GLU A 60 -6.70 15.61 -9.82
CA GLU A 60 -5.52 15.10 -10.51
C GLU A 60 -5.44 13.57 -10.32
N THR A 61 -5.39 13.12 -9.07
CA THR A 61 -5.36 11.68 -8.71
C THR A 61 -6.77 11.16 -8.47
N ARG A 62 -7.47 10.87 -9.57
CA ARG A 62 -8.91 10.56 -9.55
C ARG A 62 -9.20 9.16 -8.98
N PRO A 63 -10.18 9.02 -8.08
CA PRO A 63 -10.74 7.72 -7.72
C PRO A 63 -11.33 7.02 -8.94
N THR A 64 -11.23 5.69 -8.97
CA THR A 64 -11.79 4.87 -10.04
C THR A 64 -13.07 4.18 -9.58
N ILE A 65 -14.03 4.00 -10.50
CA ILE A 65 -15.25 3.24 -10.21
C ILE A 65 -15.07 1.82 -10.73
N LYS A 66 -15.22 0.84 -9.84
CA LYS A 66 -15.30 -0.57 -10.20
C LYS A 66 -16.76 -1.03 -10.16
N TYR A 67 -17.20 -1.67 -11.24
CA TYR A 67 -18.49 -2.34 -11.29
C TYR A 67 -18.33 -3.79 -10.83
N VAL A 68 -19.13 -4.19 -9.84
CA VAL A 68 -19.23 -5.57 -9.35
C VAL A 68 -20.61 -6.09 -9.74
N ASP A 69 -20.63 -7.21 -10.46
CA ASP A 69 -21.84 -7.90 -10.92
C ASP A 69 -22.85 -7.01 -11.69
N GLY A 70 -22.34 -6.00 -12.40
CA GLY A 70 -23.14 -5.09 -13.24
C GLY A 70 -24.07 -4.13 -12.50
N ILE A 71 -24.19 -4.22 -11.18
CA ILE A 71 -25.16 -3.45 -10.38
C ILE A 71 -24.44 -2.63 -9.30
N GLN A 72 -23.44 -3.21 -8.62
CA GLN A 72 -22.81 -2.56 -7.48
C GLN A 72 -21.59 -1.75 -7.93
N ARG A 73 -21.60 -0.44 -7.62
CA ARG A 73 -20.47 0.46 -7.86
C ARG A 73 -19.65 0.58 -6.59
N THR A 74 -18.37 0.24 -6.66
CA THR A 74 -17.40 0.51 -5.59
C THR A 74 -16.46 1.60 -6.06
N ILE A 75 -16.27 2.63 -5.23
CA ILE A 75 -15.25 3.65 -5.46
C ILE A 75 -13.93 3.14 -4.89
N VAL A 76 -12.90 3.13 -5.73
CA VAL A 76 -11.53 2.79 -5.34
C VAL A 76 -10.75 4.09 -5.29
N TRP A 77 -10.45 4.52 -4.07
CA TRP A 77 -9.64 5.69 -3.79
C TRP A 77 -8.16 5.40 -3.99
N PRO A 78 -7.34 6.43 -4.29
CA PRO A 78 -5.89 6.35 -4.12
C PRO A 78 -5.58 5.94 -2.67
N SER A 79 -4.49 5.21 -2.45
CA SER A 79 -4.13 4.77 -1.10
C SER A 79 -2.63 4.70 -0.94
N CYS A 80 -2.15 4.99 0.27
CA CYS A 80 -0.77 4.81 0.69
C CYS A 80 -0.77 3.95 1.94
N GLN A 81 -0.29 2.71 1.83
CA GLN A 81 -0.45 1.68 2.85
C GLN A 81 0.86 0.99 3.19
N PHE A 82 0.97 0.60 4.46
CA PHE A 82 2.04 -0.20 5.02
C PHE A 82 1.51 -1.60 5.33
N LEU A 83 2.22 -2.63 4.87
CA LEU A 83 1.90 -4.03 5.16
C LEU A 83 3.10 -4.73 5.77
N ALA A 84 2.90 -5.44 6.87
CA ALA A 84 3.95 -6.17 7.56
C ALA A 84 3.90 -7.68 7.24
N HIS A 85 5.09 -8.27 7.07
CA HIS A 85 5.28 -9.70 6.91
C HIS A 85 6.42 -10.18 7.80
N LYS A 86 6.13 -11.18 8.65
CA LYS A 86 7.17 -11.89 9.39
C LYS A 86 7.82 -12.94 8.49
N THR A 87 9.14 -13.01 8.51
CA THR A 87 9.93 -13.87 7.63
C THR A 87 10.87 -14.74 8.47
N PRO A 88 10.38 -15.84 9.06
CA PRO A 88 11.18 -16.69 9.96
C PRO A 88 12.48 -17.19 9.32
N ASP A 89 12.45 -17.42 8.00
CA ASP A 89 13.56 -17.96 7.22
C ASP A 89 14.57 -16.89 6.74
N LEU A 90 14.31 -15.61 7.00
CA LEU A 90 15.19 -14.48 6.63
C LEU A 90 15.76 -13.80 7.87
N SER A 91 16.72 -12.89 7.68
CA SER A 91 17.31 -12.11 8.77
C SER A 91 16.40 -10.98 9.27
N HIS A 92 15.59 -10.39 8.39
CA HIS A 92 14.75 -9.23 8.67
C HIS A 92 13.30 -9.53 8.33
N ASP A 93 12.39 -9.16 9.24
CA ASP A 93 10.98 -9.01 8.90
C ASP A 93 10.81 -7.85 7.90
N ILE A 94 9.74 -7.88 7.11
CA ILE A 94 9.57 -6.95 5.99
C ILE A 94 8.34 -6.07 6.22
N ILE A 95 8.50 -4.76 6.01
CA ILE A 95 7.40 -3.83 5.83
C ILE A 95 7.39 -3.42 4.36
N LEU A 96 6.27 -3.66 3.68
CA LEU A 96 6.01 -3.21 2.33
C LEU A 96 5.24 -1.90 2.39
N TYR A 97 5.72 -0.88 1.70
CA TYR A 97 4.98 0.36 1.47
C TYR A 97 4.57 0.45 0.01
N LEU A 98 3.28 0.64 -0.24
CA LEU A 98 2.73 0.89 -1.57
C LEU A 98 1.85 2.14 -1.50
N GLY A 99 2.26 3.18 -2.21
CA GLY A 99 1.51 4.43 -2.29
C GLY A 99 1.58 5.07 -3.66
N ALA A 100 0.72 6.04 -3.91
CA ALA A 100 0.93 6.99 -4.98
C ALA A 100 1.88 8.11 -4.50
N GLU A 101 2.59 8.74 -5.43
CA GLU A 101 3.36 9.97 -5.19
C GLU A 101 2.47 11.14 -4.76
#